data_AF-I1W2C9-F1
#
_entry.id   AF-I1W2C9-F1
#
_cell.length_a   1.000
_cell.length_b   1.000
_cell.length_c   1.000
_cell.angle_alpha   90.00
_cell.angle_beta   90.00
_cell.angle_gamma   90.00
#
_symmetry.space_group_name_H-M   'P 1'
#
loop_
_entity.id
_entity.type
_entity.pdbx_description
1 polymer ?
#
loop_
_entity_poly.entity_id
_entity_poly.type
_entity_poly.pdbx_seq_one_letter_code
_entity_poly.pdbx_strand_id
1 'polypeptide(L)'
;LNPTNTVFDAKRLIGRKFGDSSVNKDMEHWPFKVVNDGGKPMIGVEYKGESKTFSPEEISSMVLTRMREISEAYLGKEVKDAVITVPAYFNDSQRQATKDAGAIAGLNVLRIINEPTAAAIAYGLDKKGKGEKNILIFDLGGGTFDVSILTIDDGIFEVKS
;
A
#
# COMPACT_ATOMS: atom_id res chain seq x y z
N LEU A 1 0.63 -24.27 13.57
CA LEU A 1 0.58 -23.23 12.51
C LEU A 1 -0.89 -22.86 12.27
N ASN A 2 -1.21 -21.58 12.03
CA ASN A 2 -2.59 -21.09 11.84
C ASN A 2 -2.76 -20.40 10.46
N PRO A 3 -2.54 -21.12 9.34
CA PRO A 3 -2.40 -20.51 8.02
C PRO A 3 -3.70 -19.87 7.51
N THR A 4 -4.87 -20.45 7.79
CA THR A 4 -6.16 -19.97 7.31
C THR A 4 -6.61 -18.65 7.94
N ASN A 5 -6.01 -18.27 9.07
CA ASN A 5 -6.31 -17.03 9.80
C ASN A 5 -5.10 -16.09 9.85
N THR A 6 -4.00 -16.43 9.17
CA THR A 6 -2.83 -15.57 9.03
C THR A 6 -2.93 -14.88 7.68
N VAL A 7 -3.34 -13.61 7.70
CA VAL A 7 -3.56 -12.82 6.49
C VAL A 7 -2.27 -12.12 6.06
N PHE A 8 -1.96 -12.19 4.77
CA PHE A 8 -0.87 -11.46 4.13
C PHE A 8 -1.35 -10.98 2.74
N ASP A 9 -0.52 -10.23 2.01
CA ASP A 9 -0.83 -9.76 0.65
C ASP A 9 -2.11 -8.94 0.49
N ALA A 10 -2.65 -8.34 1.56
CA ALA A 10 -3.83 -7.46 1.49
C ALA A 10 -3.65 -6.30 0.48
N LYS A 11 -2.41 -5.85 0.24
CA LYS A 11 -2.04 -4.86 -0.79
C LYS A 11 -2.41 -5.32 -2.22
N ARG A 12 -2.49 -6.62 -2.49
CA ARG A 12 -2.94 -7.16 -3.78
C ARG A 12 -4.45 -7.02 -3.98
N LEU A 13 -5.23 -6.91 -2.90
CA LEU A 13 -6.69 -6.78 -2.92
C LEU A 13 -7.19 -5.34 -2.80
N ILE A 14 -6.42 -4.44 -2.19
CA ILE A 14 -6.85 -3.09 -1.86
C ILE A 14 -7.34 -2.31 -3.11
N GLY A 15 -8.52 -1.69 -3.01
CA GLY A 15 -9.15 -0.93 -4.09
C GLY A 15 -9.57 -1.71 -5.34
N ARG A 16 -9.47 -3.05 -5.34
CA ARG A 16 -9.92 -3.93 -6.42
C ARG A 16 -11.35 -4.41 -6.24
N LYS A 17 -11.94 -4.95 -7.31
CA LYS A 17 -13.23 -5.64 -7.27
C LYS A 17 -13.01 -7.14 -7.15
N PHE A 18 -13.94 -7.83 -6.50
CA PHE A 18 -13.89 -9.29 -6.34
C PHE A 18 -13.85 -9.99 -7.70
N GLY A 19 -14.53 -9.43 -8.72
CA GLY A 19 -14.54 -9.98 -10.08
C GLY A 19 -13.28 -9.73 -10.90
N ASP A 20 -12.28 -8.98 -10.40
CA ASP A 20 -11.06 -8.71 -11.14
C ASP A 20 -10.26 -10.00 -11.35
N SER A 21 -9.78 -10.23 -12.58
CA SER A 21 -9.06 -11.48 -12.93
C SER A 21 -7.79 -11.68 -12.11
N SER A 22 -7.12 -10.60 -11.69
CA SER A 22 -5.96 -10.68 -10.80
C SER A 22 -6.32 -11.18 -9.41
N VAL A 23 -7.48 -10.76 -8.88
CA VAL A 23 -7.96 -11.19 -7.55
C VAL A 23 -8.25 -12.69 -7.58
N ASN A 24 -8.94 -13.16 -8.62
CA ASN A 24 -9.24 -14.59 -8.76
C ASN A 24 -7.98 -15.45 -8.82
N LYS A 25 -6.95 -15.02 -9.58
CA LYS A 25 -5.67 -15.74 -9.67
C LYS A 25 -4.92 -15.75 -8.34
N ASP A 26 -4.82 -14.59 -7.67
CA ASP A 26 -4.10 -14.50 -6.40
C ASP A 26 -4.79 -15.35 -5.30
N MET A 27 -6.13 -15.44 -5.31
CA MET A 27 -6.91 -16.27 -4.39
C MET A 27 -6.59 -17.77 -4.48
N GLU A 28 -6.13 -18.27 -5.62
CA GLU A 28 -5.73 -19.68 -5.78
C GLU A 28 -4.48 -20.03 -4.96
N HIS A 29 -3.73 -19.02 -4.50
CA HIS A 29 -2.44 -19.18 -3.82
C HIS A 29 -2.50 -18.86 -2.32
N TRP A 30 -3.63 -18.35 -1.81
CA TRP A 30 -3.75 -17.97 -0.41
C TRP A 30 -4.42 -19.05 0.44
N PRO A 31 -3.96 -19.25 1.70
CA PRO A 31 -4.58 -20.20 2.63
C PRO A 31 -5.84 -19.65 3.30
N PHE A 32 -6.04 -18.33 3.32
CA PHE A 32 -7.21 -17.67 3.89
C PHE A 32 -8.29 -17.46 2.83
N LYS A 33 -9.55 -17.32 3.28
CA LYS A 33 -10.68 -17.16 2.37
C LYS A 33 -10.86 -15.69 1.98
N VAL A 34 -11.20 -15.47 0.71
CA VAL A 34 -11.72 -14.18 0.24
C VAL A 34 -13.15 -14.40 -0.22
N VAL A 35 -14.06 -13.57 0.27
CA VAL A 35 -15.50 -13.63 0.00
C VAL A 35 -15.95 -12.35 -0.70
N ASN A 36 -17.00 -12.46 -1.49
CA ASN A 36 -17.59 -11.32 -2.20
C ASN A 36 -18.65 -10.65 -1.32
N ASP A 37 -18.49 -9.36 -1.06
CA ASP A 37 -19.51 -8.53 -0.43
C ASP A 37 -19.85 -7.35 -1.35
N GLY A 38 -21.01 -7.42 -2.01
CA GLY A 38 -21.45 -6.36 -2.93
C GLY A 38 -20.49 -6.05 -4.09
N GLY A 39 -19.63 -6.98 -4.49
CA GLY A 39 -18.59 -6.79 -5.51
C GLY A 39 -17.21 -6.41 -4.95
N LYS A 40 -17.10 -6.16 -3.64
CA LYS A 40 -15.84 -5.89 -2.94
C LYS A 40 -15.25 -7.20 -2.38
N PRO A 41 -13.95 -7.45 -2.54
CA PRO A 41 -13.32 -8.60 -1.91
C PRO A 41 -13.15 -8.34 -0.40
N MET A 42 -13.58 -9.29 0.41
CA MET A 42 -13.48 -9.28 1.86
C MET A 42 -12.70 -10.51 2.35
N ILE A 43 -11.85 -10.37 3.34
CA ILE A 43 -11.00 -11.43 3.86
C ILE A 43 -11.70 -12.08 5.06
N GLY A 44 -12.03 -13.36 4.93
CA GLY A 44 -12.73 -14.15 5.95
C GLY A 44 -11.77 -14.91 6.85
N VAL A 45 -11.89 -14.72 8.16
CA VAL A 45 -11.07 -15.37 9.20
C VAL A 45 -11.92 -15.76 10.41
N GLU A 46 -11.45 -16.76 11.17
CA GLU A 46 -11.96 -17.08 12.50
C GLU A 46 -11.18 -16.28 13.55
N TYR A 47 -11.87 -15.44 14.32
CA TYR A 47 -11.27 -14.63 15.37
C TYR A 47 -12.07 -14.75 16.66
N LYS A 48 -11.42 -15.24 17.71
CA LYS A 48 -12.03 -15.48 19.05
C LYS A 48 -13.27 -16.41 19.00
N GLY A 49 -13.27 -17.38 18.09
CA GLY A 49 -14.36 -18.35 17.94
C GLY A 49 -15.55 -17.84 17.11
N GLU A 50 -15.41 -16.67 16.48
CA GLU A 50 -16.41 -16.10 15.57
C GLU A 50 -15.82 -15.91 14.17
N SER A 51 -16.62 -16.24 13.15
CA SER A 51 -16.30 -15.88 11.77
C SER A 51 -16.41 -14.37 11.59
N LYS A 52 -15.33 -13.74 11.10
CA LYS A 52 -15.27 -12.31 10.79
C LYS A 52 -14.81 -12.09 9.37
N THR A 53 -15.28 -11.00 8.78
CA THR A 53 -14.81 -10.50 7.50
C THR A 53 -14.18 -9.13 7.69
N PHE A 54 -13.06 -8.90 7.01
CA PHE A 54 -12.36 -7.63 7.02
C PHE A 54 -12.12 -7.19 5.59
N SER A 55 -12.29 -5.90 5.34
CA SER A 55 -11.88 -5.31 4.08
C SER A 55 -10.34 -5.25 3.97
N PRO A 56 -9.78 -5.20 2.74
CA PRO A 56 -8.33 -5.03 2.56
C PRO A 56 -7.80 -3.75 3.22
N GLU A 57 -8.61 -2.70 3.27
CA GLU A 57 -8.29 -1.43 3.91
C GLU A 57 -8.20 -1.60 5.43
N GLU A 58 -9.11 -2.34 6.07
CA GLU A 58 -9.05 -2.64 7.50
C GLU A 58 -7.81 -3.47 7.83
N ILE A 59 -7.48 -4.51 7.07
CA ILE A 59 -6.26 -5.29 7.29
C ILE A 59 -5.01 -4.40 7.13
N SER A 60 -4.98 -3.56 6.10
CA SER A 60 -3.88 -2.60 5.90
C SER A 60 -3.79 -1.58 7.04
N SER A 61 -4.93 -1.15 7.60
CA SER A 61 -4.98 -0.25 8.76
C SER A 61 -4.39 -0.87 10.02
N MET A 62 -4.52 -2.19 10.21
CA MET A 62 -3.89 -2.90 11.33
C MET A 62 -2.35 -2.87 11.21
N VAL A 63 -1.83 -3.03 9.99
CA VAL A 63 -0.39 -2.87 9.71
C VAL A 63 0.05 -1.42 9.96
N LEU A 64 -0.70 -0.44 9.48
CA LEU A 64 -0.40 0.99 9.69
C LEU A 64 -0.48 1.40 11.16
N THR A 65 -1.45 0.87 11.91
CA THR A 65 -1.56 1.06 13.36
C THR A 65 -0.30 0.56 14.05
N ARG A 66 0.19 -0.63 13.65
CA ARG A 66 1.43 -1.16 14.19
C ARG A 66 2.64 -0.28 13.87
N MET A 67 2.72 0.26 12.65
CA MET A 67 3.79 1.19 12.26
C MET A 67 3.73 2.52 13.03
N ARG A 68 2.51 3.02 13.30
CA ARG A 68 2.29 4.19 14.17
C ARG A 68 2.80 3.91 15.58
N GLU A 69 2.38 2.82 16.20
CA GLU A 69 2.82 2.44 17.56
C GLU A 69 4.34 2.32 17.67
N ILE A 70 5.01 1.73 16.67
CA ILE A 70 6.47 1.64 16.62
C ILE A 70 7.09 3.04 16.60
N SER A 71 6.54 3.94 15.79
CA SER A 71 7.01 5.32 15.68
C SER A 71 6.77 6.11 16.97
N GLU A 72 5.62 5.92 17.62
CA GLU A 72 5.26 6.54 18.90
C GLU A 72 6.17 6.06 20.03
N ALA A 73 6.46 4.77 20.09
CA ALA A 73 7.40 4.20 21.05
C ALA A 73 8.82 4.77 20.88
N TYR A 74 9.25 4.99 19.64
CA TYR A 74 10.54 5.60 19.33
C TYR A 74 10.59 7.10 19.69
N LEU A 75 9.52 7.85 19.39
CA LEU A 75 9.48 9.31 19.58
C LEU A 75 9.04 9.74 20.98
N GLY A 76 8.41 8.86 21.75
CA GLY A 76 7.85 9.14 23.07
C GLY A 76 6.62 10.06 23.04
N LYS A 77 5.95 10.19 21.89
CA LYS A 77 4.77 11.03 21.68
C LYS A 77 3.86 10.48 20.60
N GLU A 78 2.61 10.94 20.60
CA GLU A 78 1.60 10.57 19.61
C GLU A 78 2.00 10.98 18.19
N VAL A 79 1.74 10.11 17.22
CA VAL A 79 2.02 10.33 15.78
C VAL A 79 0.69 10.43 15.04
N LYS A 80 0.40 11.62 14.50
CA LYS A 80 -0.85 11.92 13.79
C LYS A 80 -0.68 12.00 12.29
N ASP A 81 0.35 12.69 11.83
CA ASP A 81 0.52 12.99 10.42
C ASP A 81 1.43 11.97 9.73
N ALA A 82 1.05 11.51 8.54
CA ALA A 82 1.83 10.56 7.76
C ALA A 82 1.77 10.85 6.26
N VAL A 83 2.85 10.47 5.57
CA VAL A 83 2.87 10.28 4.12
C VAL A 83 2.95 8.79 3.87
N ILE A 84 2.08 8.27 3.01
CA ILE A 84 2.01 6.83 2.71
C ILE A 84 2.37 6.63 1.23
N THR A 85 3.23 5.66 0.95
CA THR A 85 3.68 5.34 -0.41
C THR A 85 2.78 4.27 -1.06
N VAL A 86 2.62 4.34 -2.38
CA VAL A 86 1.93 3.33 -3.20
C VAL A 86 2.70 3.05 -4.49
N PRO A 87 2.50 1.89 -5.14
CA PRO A 87 3.09 1.64 -6.45
C PRO A 87 2.66 2.69 -7.48
N ALA A 88 3.53 3.04 -8.43
CA ALA A 88 3.23 4.09 -9.41
C ALA A 88 2.00 3.77 -10.27
N TYR A 89 1.77 2.48 -10.57
CA TYR A 89 0.64 1.98 -11.35
C TYR A 89 -0.68 1.87 -10.56
N PHE A 90 -0.71 2.22 -9.26
CA PHE A 90 -1.96 2.25 -8.51
C PHE A 90 -2.91 3.30 -9.11
N ASN A 91 -4.13 2.86 -9.40
CA ASN A 91 -5.21 3.75 -9.85
C ASN A 91 -5.84 4.51 -8.67
N ASP A 92 -6.77 5.41 -8.98
CA ASP A 92 -7.43 6.27 -7.99
C ASP A 92 -8.17 5.49 -6.90
N SER A 93 -8.84 4.39 -7.25
CA SER A 93 -9.54 3.52 -6.29
C SER A 93 -8.56 2.93 -5.27
N GLN A 94 -7.41 2.43 -5.73
CA GLN A 94 -6.39 1.83 -4.87
C GLN A 94 -5.68 2.88 -4.00
N ARG A 95 -5.44 4.07 -4.54
CA ARG A 95 -4.90 5.22 -3.79
C ARG A 95 -5.85 5.66 -2.69
N GLN A 96 -7.14 5.80 -3.01
CA GLN A 96 -8.16 6.19 -2.05
C GLN A 96 -8.31 5.13 -0.96
N ALA A 97 -8.39 3.85 -1.32
CA ALA A 97 -8.47 2.74 -0.36
C ALA A 97 -7.24 2.70 0.58
N THR A 98 -6.04 2.98 0.08
CA THR A 98 -4.83 3.08 0.90
C THR A 98 -4.89 4.29 1.86
N LYS A 99 -5.42 5.42 1.39
CA LYS A 99 -5.65 6.61 2.22
C LYS A 99 -6.68 6.33 3.32
N ASP A 100 -7.75 5.61 3.00
CA ASP A 100 -8.79 5.19 3.95
C ASP A 100 -8.22 4.25 5.01
N ALA A 101 -7.34 3.31 4.63
CA ALA A 101 -6.60 2.49 5.59
C ALA A 101 -5.78 3.33 6.59
N GLY A 102 -5.15 4.42 6.13
CA GLY A 102 -4.48 5.39 6.99
C GLY A 102 -5.44 6.11 7.94
N ALA A 103 -6.59 6.55 7.44
CA ALA A 103 -7.61 7.20 8.25
C ALA A 103 -8.18 6.25 9.34
N ILE A 104 -8.45 4.99 9.01
CA ILE A 104 -8.90 3.95 9.96
C ILE A 104 -7.83 3.72 11.04
N ALA A 105 -6.54 3.77 10.67
CA ALA A 105 -5.42 3.71 11.61
C ALA A 105 -5.22 4.99 12.44
N GLY A 106 -6.12 5.98 12.35
CA GLY A 106 -6.04 7.24 13.09
C GLY A 106 -4.95 8.19 12.60
N LEU A 107 -4.48 8.03 11.35
CA LEU A 107 -3.47 8.88 10.74
C LEU A 107 -4.12 9.93 9.83
N ASN A 108 -3.68 11.18 9.94
CA ASN A 108 -3.89 12.21 8.94
C ASN A 108 -2.91 12.00 7.78
N VAL A 109 -3.42 11.45 6.68
CA VAL A 109 -2.62 11.17 5.49
C VAL A 109 -2.44 12.45 4.68
N LEU A 110 -1.30 13.12 4.88
CA LEU A 110 -0.95 14.38 4.23
C LEU A 110 -0.86 14.23 2.71
N ARG A 111 -0.29 13.10 2.25
CA ARG A 111 -0.12 12.80 0.83
C ARG A 111 0.04 11.30 0.62
N ILE A 112 -0.51 10.82 -0.50
CA ILE A 112 -0.12 9.56 -1.12
C ILE A 112 0.91 9.87 -2.19
N ILE A 113 2.10 9.28 -2.11
CA ILE A 113 3.16 9.46 -3.12
C ILE A 113 3.53 8.13 -3.75
N ASN A 114 4.09 8.17 -4.96
CA ASN A 114 4.57 6.97 -5.62
C ASN A 114 5.83 6.47 -4.91
N GLU A 115 5.94 5.15 -4.72
CA GLU A 115 7.15 4.47 -4.25
C GLU A 115 8.41 4.90 -5.02
N PRO A 116 8.45 4.89 -6.37
CA PRO A 116 9.64 5.34 -7.09
C PRO A 116 9.94 6.83 -6.89
N THR A 117 8.92 7.68 -6.71
CA THR A 117 9.11 9.10 -6.39
C THR A 117 9.72 9.26 -4.99
N ALA A 118 9.24 8.50 -4.01
CA ALA A 118 9.80 8.49 -2.66
C ALA A 118 11.27 8.05 -2.67
N ALA A 119 11.61 7.02 -3.46
CA ALA A 119 12.99 6.59 -3.67
C ALA A 119 13.84 7.72 -4.27
N ALA A 120 13.36 8.38 -5.33
CA ALA A 120 14.10 9.48 -5.95
C ALA A 120 14.32 10.68 -5.01
N ILE A 121 13.34 11.01 -4.15
CA ILE A 121 13.46 12.01 -3.08
C ILE A 121 14.52 11.57 -2.05
N ALA A 122 14.53 10.30 -1.65
CA ALA A 122 15.49 9.78 -0.67
C ALA A 122 16.95 9.93 -1.13
N TYR A 123 17.21 9.78 -2.44
CA TYR A 123 18.52 10.01 -3.05
C TYR A 123 18.82 11.49 -3.33
N GLY A 124 17.88 12.40 -3.02
CA GLY A 124 17.99 13.84 -3.26
C GLY A 124 18.11 14.19 -4.74
N LEU A 125 17.51 13.38 -5.62
CA LEU A 125 17.62 13.57 -7.07
C LEU A 125 16.80 14.77 -7.56
N ASP A 126 15.81 15.22 -6.77
CA ASP A 126 15.07 16.47 -6.94
C ASP A 126 15.92 17.73 -6.76
N LYS A 127 17.01 17.65 -5.98
CA LYS A 127 17.84 18.81 -5.62
C LYS A 127 19.12 18.94 -6.43
N LYS A 128 19.41 17.96 -7.30
CA LYS A 128 20.68 17.92 -8.03
C LYS A 128 20.50 18.49 -9.43
N GLY A 129 21.24 19.56 -9.75
CA GLY A 129 21.49 20.03 -11.12
C GLY A 129 20.35 20.82 -11.75
N LYS A 130 20.67 21.53 -12.84
CA LYS A 130 19.69 22.23 -13.68
C LYS A 130 19.31 21.34 -14.87
N GLY A 131 18.04 21.35 -15.25
CA GLY A 131 17.50 20.67 -16.43
C GLY A 131 16.91 19.29 -16.16
N GLU A 132 16.17 18.81 -17.16
CA GLU A 132 15.44 17.54 -17.16
C GLU A 132 16.37 16.33 -16.91
N LYS A 133 15.94 15.42 -16.03
CA LYS A 133 16.66 14.18 -15.73
C LYS A 133 15.76 12.98 -15.83
N ASN A 134 16.24 11.98 -16.54
CA ASN A 134 15.61 10.66 -16.58
C ASN A 134 16.27 9.75 -15.53
N ILE A 135 15.44 9.15 -14.69
CA ILE A 135 15.85 8.28 -13.58
C ILE A 135 15.13 6.96 -13.74
N LEU A 136 15.89 5.88 -13.78
CA LEU A 136 15.34 4.55 -13.70
C LEU A 136 15.40 4.08 -12.24
N ILE A 137 14.23 3.76 -11.69
CA ILE A 137 14.08 3.11 -10.40
C ILE A 137 13.90 1.61 -10.64
N PHE A 138 14.73 0.81 -9.97
CA PHE A 138 14.68 -0.63 -9.98
C PHE A 138 14.35 -1.10 -8.57
N ASP A 139 13.13 -1.61 -8.35
CA ASP A 139 12.65 -2.11 -7.06
C ASP A 139 12.42 -3.62 -7.14
N LEU A 140 13.27 -4.39 -6.47
CA LEU A 140 13.21 -5.85 -6.41
C LEU A 140 12.99 -6.29 -4.96
N GLY A 141 11.72 -6.52 -4.62
CA GLY A 141 11.29 -7.01 -3.32
C GLY A 141 11.24 -8.53 -3.24
N GLY A 142 10.77 -9.04 -2.09
CA GLY A 142 10.62 -10.49 -1.87
C GLY A 142 9.49 -11.17 -2.66
N GLY A 143 8.53 -10.40 -3.18
CA GLY A 143 7.36 -10.93 -3.89
C GLY A 143 6.85 -10.05 -5.04
N THR A 144 7.53 -8.94 -5.33
CA THR A 144 7.22 -8.02 -6.43
C THR A 144 8.50 -7.52 -7.06
N PHE A 145 8.43 -7.20 -8.34
CA PHE A 145 9.50 -6.58 -9.10
C PHE A 145 8.89 -5.46 -9.94
N ASP A 146 9.30 -4.23 -9.65
CA ASP A 146 8.75 -3.02 -10.25
C ASP A 146 9.90 -2.18 -10.84
N VAL A 147 9.74 -1.73 -12.08
CA VAL A 147 10.64 -0.79 -12.73
C VAL A 147 9.84 0.44 -13.11
N SER A 148 10.39 1.62 -12.83
CA SER A 148 9.76 2.89 -13.20
C SER A 148 10.80 3.84 -13.76
N ILE A 149 10.46 4.50 -14.87
CA ILE A 149 11.25 5.61 -15.40
C ILE A 149 10.56 6.89 -14.96
N LEU A 150 11.30 7.74 -14.25
CA LEU A 150 10.86 9.05 -13.83
C LEU A 150 11.60 10.11 -14.62
N THR A 151 10.88 11.18 -14.95
CA THR A 151 11.47 12.44 -15.36
C THR A 151 11.35 13.43 -14.21
N ILE A 152 12.45 14.10 -13.88
CA ILE A 152 12.47 15.21 -12.94
C ILE A 152 12.85 16.48 -13.69
N ASP A 153 12.02 17.50 -13.56
CA ASP A 153 12.31 18.86 -14.02
C ASP A 153 11.90 19.87 -12.96
N ASP A 154 12.85 20.69 -12.50
CA ASP A 154 12.67 21.69 -11.43
C ASP A 154 11.87 21.20 -10.19
N GLY A 155 12.13 19.95 -9.76
CA GLY A 155 11.49 19.33 -8.60
C GLY A 155 10.10 18.73 -8.86
N ILE A 156 9.60 18.82 -10.10
CA ILE A 156 8.37 18.15 -10.54
C ILE A 156 8.75 16.74 -11.01
N PHE A 157 8.01 15.74 -10.52
CA PHE A 157 8.20 14.34 -10.88
C PHE A 157 7.08 13.88 -11.81
N GLU A 158 7.47 13.32 -12.95
CA GLU A 158 6.57 12.65 -13.89
C GLU A 158 6.97 11.18 -14.01
N VAL A 159 6.01 10.26 -13.88
CA VAL A 159 6.25 8.84 -14.19
C VAL A 159 6.03 8.67 -15.69
N LYS A 160 7.06 8.21 -16.42
CA LYS A 160 6.92 7.88 -17.84
C LYS A 160 6.23 6.52 -17.99
N SER A 161 5.18 6.49 -18.80
CA SER A 161 4.38 5.31 -19.17
C SER A 161 5.09 4.41 -20.16
#